data_AF-A0A3N5PN22-F1
#
_entry.id   AF-A0A3N5PN22-F1
#
_cell.length_a   1.000
_cell.length_b   1.000
_cell.length_c   1.000
_cell.angle_alpha   90.00
_cell.angle_beta   90.00
_cell.angle_gamma   90.00
#
_symmetry.space_group_name_H-M   'P 1'
#
loop_
_entity.id
_entity.type
_entity.pdbx_description
1 polymer ?
#
loop_
_entity_poly.entity_id
_entity_poly.type
_entity_poly.pdbx_seq_one_letter_code
_entity_poly.pdbx_strand_id
1 'polypeptide(L)'
;VDLGEDEFTVGRLHPMMDNDLRIRRLEQEAADPEVALLLLDVVLGYGAHPDPAAELAPAIARARDTASNAGRHLEVVAVVVGTEEDPQDMPGQMERLREAGAHVYTSNEAAVRHAGRLLHLLADAAQPSAGVPAGAQVSLDVLNAPLAAINVGLESFAESIRAQGAAAIHVDWKPPAGGNERLMAILARMKGT
;
A
#
# COMPACT_ATOMS: atom_id res chain seq x y z
N VAL A 1 -13.63 -9.18 10.55
CA VAL A 1 -14.40 -10.11 11.40
C VAL A 1 -13.57 -10.35 12.63
N ASP A 2 -14.13 -10.16 13.82
CA ASP A 2 -13.45 -10.53 15.06
C ASP A 2 -13.83 -11.97 15.42
N LEU A 3 -12.89 -12.90 15.22
CA LEU A 3 -13.13 -14.32 15.49
C LEU A 3 -13.05 -14.63 17.00
N GLY A 4 -12.61 -13.68 17.83
CA GLY A 4 -12.54 -13.81 19.27
C GLY A 4 -13.86 -13.56 20.00
N GLU A 5 -14.86 -13.00 19.31
CA GLU A 5 -16.18 -12.75 19.89
C GLU A 5 -16.86 -14.05 20.36
N ASP A 6 -17.69 -13.94 21.41
CA ASP A 6 -18.35 -15.08 22.07
C ASP A 6 -19.11 -15.99 21.09
N GLU A 7 -19.70 -15.42 20.03
CA GLU A 7 -20.42 -16.16 18.98
C GLU A 7 -19.53 -17.23 18.31
N PHE A 8 -18.24 -16.98 18.20
CA PHE A 8 -17.29 -17.84 17.50
C PHE A 8 -16.51 -18.81 18.41
N THR A 9 -16.56 -18.58 19.73
CA THR A 9 -15.73 -19.29 20.72
C THR A 9 -16.50 -20.28 21.60
N VAL A 10 -17.82 -20.45 21.40
CA VAL A 10 -18.62 -21.44 22.13
C VAL A 10 -18.06 -22.86 21.95
N GLY A 11 -17.52 -23.42 23.04
CA GLY A 11 -16.97 -24.78 23.08
C GLY A 11 -15.63 -24.94 22.36
N ARG A 12 -14.89 -23.85 22.11
CA ARG A 12 -13.59 -23.84 21.41
C ARG A 12 -12.59 -22.98 22.15
N LEU A 13 -11.30 -23.19 21.88
CA LEU A 13 -10.26 -22.27 22.33
C LEU A 13 -10.38 -20.95 21.57
N HIS A 14 -9.96 -19.87 22.22
CA HIS A 14 -9.90 -18.55 21.58
C HIS A 14 -8.94 -18.58 20.39
N PRO A 15 -9.24 -17.93 19.25
CA PRO A 15 -8.40 -18.00 18.04
C PRO A 15 -6.97 -17.48 18.17
N MET A 16 -6.66 -16.77 19.26
CA MET A 16 -5.28 -16.40 19.60
C MET A 16 -4.46 -17.59 20.12
N MET A 17 -5.10 -18.58 20.73
CA MET A 17 -4.46 -19.78 21.28
C MET A 17 -4.45 -20.94 20.29
N ASP A 18 -5.42 -21.00 19.37
CA ASP A 18 -5.67 -22.13 18.47
C ASP A 18 -6.13 -21.61 17.10
N ASN A 19 -5.47 -22.03 16.01
CA ASN A 19 -5.75 -21.49 14.68
C ASN A 19 -6.83 -22.26 13.90
N ASP A 20 -7.46 -23.31 14.44
CA ASP A 20 -8.39 -24.16 13.66
C ASP A 20 -9.53 -23.36 13.04
N LEU A 21 -10.11 -22.42 13.80
CA LEU A 21 -11.16 -21.56 13.29
C LEU A 21 -10.64 -20.58 12.23
N ARG A 22 -9.43 -20.05 12.44
CA ARG A 22 -8.79 -19.08 11.54
C ARG A 22 -8.46 -19.71 10.20
N ILE A 23 -7.90 -20.92 10.22
CA ILE A 23 -7.55 -21.69 9.01
C ILE A 23 -8.82 -22.02 8.22
N ARG A 24 -9.86 -22.52 8.89
CA ARG A 24 -11.15 -22.78 8.21
C ARG A 24 -11.75 -21.53 7.59
N ARG A 25 -11.70 -20.40 8.31
CA ARG A 25 -12.21 -19.13 7.76
C ARG A 25 -11.38 -18.67 6.56
N LEU A 26 -10.05 -18.76 6.65
CA LEU A 26 -9.14 -18.42 5.56
C LEU A 26 -9.41 -19.27 4.32
N GLU A 27 -9.61 -20.58 4.48
CA GLU A 27 -9.94 -21.49 3.37
C GLU A 27 -11.32 -21.20 2.77
N GLN A 28 -12.31 -20.86 3.61
CA GLN A 28 -13.64 -20.46 3.15
C GLN A 28 -13.58 -19.18 2.29
N GLU A 29 -12.90 -18.14 2.78
CA GLU A 29 -12.79 -16.87 2.05
C GLU A 29 -11.95 -17.02 0.78
N ALA A 30 -10.94 -17.89 0.78
CA ALA A 30 -10.13 -18.15 -0.41
C ALA A 30 -10.94 -18.81 -1.54
N ALA A 31 -11.96 -19.60 -1.20
CA ALA A 31 -12.87 -20.24 -2.15
C ALA A 31 -13.92 -19.27 -2.71
N ASP A 32 -14.17 -18.15 -2.04
CA ASP A 32 -15.15 -17.16 -2.47
C ASP A 32 -14.62 -16.34 -3.67
N PRO A 33 -15.33 -16.31 -4.82
CA PRO A 33 -14.91 -15.55 -5.99
C PRO A 33 -14.99 -14.03 -5.80
N GLU A 34 -15.76 -13.52 -4.81
CA GLU A 34 -15.86 -12.09 -4.52
C GLU A 34 -14.69 -11.57 -3.65
N VAL A 35 -13.88 -12.48 -3.10
CA VAL A 35 -12.74 -12.14 -2.25
C VAL A 35 -11.46 -12.06 -3.06
N ALA A 36 -10.84 -10.87 -3.05
CA ALA A 36 -9.56 -10.61 -3.70
C ALA A 36 -8.39 -10.40 -2.73
N LEU A 37 -8.68 -10.13 -1.45
CA LEU A 37 -7.68 -9.86 -0.43
C LEU A 37 -8.12 -10.38 0.95
N LEU A 38 -7.19 -11.02 1.67
CA LEU A 38 -7.34 -11.37 3.08
C LEU A 38 -6.41 -10.52 3.94
N LEU A 39 -6.96 -9.92 5.00
CA LEU A 39 -6.20 -9.20 6.02
C LEU A 39 -6.33 -9.94 7.35
N LEU A 40 -5.19 -10.33 7.94
CA LEU A 40 -5.14 -11.05 9.22
C LEU A 40 -4.10 -10.47 10.17
N ASP A 41 -4.28 -10.71 11.46
CA ASP A 41 -3.37 -10.34 12.55
C ASP A 41 -2.72 -11.58 13.18
N VAL A 42 -1.41 -11.58 13.38
CA VAL A 42 -0.69 -12.68 14.04
C VAL A 42 -0.14 -12.13 15.35
N VAL A 43 -0.88 -12.40 16.44
CA VAL A 43 -0.55 -11.93 17.77
C VAL A 43 0.39 -12.92 18.46
N LEU A 44 1.49 -12.42 19.00
CA LEU A 44 2.51 -13.17 19.73
C LEU A 44 2.42 -12.89 21.24
N GLY A 45 3.33 -13.50 21.99
CA GLY A 45 3.46 -13.31 23.43
C GLY A 45 2.81 -14.41 24.25
N TYR A 46 2.82 -14.23 25.57
CA TYR A 46 2.33 -15.22 26.52
C TYR A 46 0.81 -15.42 26.38
N GLY A 47 0.38 -16.68 26.32
CA GLY A 47 -1.03 -17.03 26.14
C GLY A 47 -1.52 -17.01 24.69
N ALA A 48 -0.65 -16.70 23.72
CA ALA A 48 -0.91 -16.95 22.32
C ALA A 48 -0.43 -18.35 21.90
N HIS A 49 -0.77 -18.76 20.69
CA HIS A 49 -0.26 -19.99 20.07
C HIS A 49 1.29 -20.03 20.11
N PRO A 50 1.93 -21.18 20.41
CA PRO A 50 3.38 -21.26 20.57
C PRO A 50 4.17 -21.07 19.27
N ASP A 51 3.57 -21.36 18.12
CA ASP A 51 4.16 -21.08 16.80
C ASP A 51 3.06 -20.84 15.75
N PRO A 52 2.45 -19.66 15.69
CA PRO A 52 1.30 -19.42 14.82
C PRO A 52 1.65 -19.52 13.32
N ALA A 53 2.84 -19.09 12.91
CA ALA A 53 3.26 -19.15 11.51
C ALA A 53 3.44 -20.59 11.01
N ALA A 54 3.82 -21.55 11.88
CA ALA A 54 3.91 -22.95 11.48
C ALA A 54 2.59 -23.52 10.93
N GLU A 55 1.44 -23.01 11.40
CA GLU A 55 0.12 -23.45 10.96
C GLU A 55 -0.50 -22.51 9.92
N LEU A 56 -0.35 -21.20 10.11
CA LEU A 56 -0.93 -20.19 9.23
C LEU A 56 -0.20 -20.11 7.88
N ALA A 57 1.13 -20.26 7.82
CA ALA A 57 1.88 -20.16 6.57
C ALA A 57 1.46 -21.24 5.54
N PRO A 58 1.35 -22.54 5.89
CA PRO A 58 0.79 -23.54 4.99
C PRO A 58 -0.65 -23.24 4.54
N ALA A 59 -1.49 -22.69 5.44
CA ALA A 59 -2.86 -22.34 5.11
C ALA A 59 -2.94 -21.17 4.11
N ILE A 60 -2.11 -20.15 4.30
CA ILE A 60 -1.95 -19.02 3.37
C ILE A 60 -1.54 -19.50 1.97
N ALA A 61 -0.54 -20.38 1.89
CA ALA A 61 -0.09 -20.93 0.61
C ALA A 61 -1.23 -21.68 -0.10
N ARG A 62 -1.97 -22.55 0.62
CA ARG A 62 -3.13 -23.28 0.06
C ARG A 62 -4.25 -22.36 -0.40
N ALA A 63 -4.54 -21.29 0.33
CA ALA A 63 -5.55 -20.31 -0.06
C ALA A 63 -5.18 -19.62 -1.39
N ARG A 64 -3.92 -19.22 -1.53
CA ARG A 64 -3.42 -18.61 -2.76
C ARG A 64 -3.45 -19.60 -3.92
N ASP A 65 -3.05 -20.85 -3.70
CA ASP A 65 -3.15 -21.91 -4.70
C ASP A 65 -4.60 -22.18 -5.11
N THR A 66 -5.53 -22.18 -4.16
CA THR A 66 -6.98 -22.36 -4.43
C THR A 66 -7.51 -21.26 -5.35
N ALA A 67 -7.17 -20.01 -5.08
CA ALA A 67 -7.55 -18.90 -5.95
C ALA A 67 -6.88 -18.97 -7.33
N SER A 68 -5.58 -19.25 -7.36
CA SER A 68 -4.79 -19.38 -8.60
C SER A 68 -5.32 -20.49 -9.51
N ASN A 69 -5.64 -21.66 -8.94
CA ASN A 69 -6.25 -22.79 -9.67
C ASN A 69 -7.64 -22.46 -10.22
N ALA A 70 -8.34 -21.50 -9.62
CA ALA A 70 -9.61 -20.95 -10.11
C ALA A 70 -9.42 -19.79 -11.10
N GLY A 71 -8.18 -19.47 -11.53
CA GLY A 71 -7.87 -18.36 -12.41
C GLY A 71 -8.03 -16.98 -11.77
N ARG A 72 -8.05 -16.92 -10.43
CA ARG A 72 -8.16 -15.70 -9.64
C ARG A 72 -6.83 -15.37 -8.98
N HIS A 73 -6.70 -14.11 -8.58
CA HIS A 73 -5.60 -13.65 -7.75
C HIS A 73 -6.11 -13.40 -6.33
N LEU A 74 -5.39 -13.89 -5.32
CA LEU A 74 -5.70 -13.67 -3.92
C LEU A 74 -4.47 -13.11 -3.21
N GLU A 75 -4.60 -11.89 -2.71
CA GLU A 75 -3.57 -11.24 -1.89
C GLU A 75 -3.80 -11.56 -0.41
N VAL A 76 -2.71 -11.72 0.34
CA VAL A 76 -2.77 -11.94 1.79
C VAL A 76 -1.87 -10.92 2.47
N VAL A 77 -2.43 -10.16 3.41
CA VAL A 77 -1.72 -9.15 4.20
C VAL A 77 -1.79 -9.57 5.67
N ALA A 78 -0.64 -9.70 6.32
CA ALA A 78 -0.56 -10.09 7.73
C ALA A 78 0.05 -8.96 8.56
N VAL A 79 -0.57 -8.65 9.70
CA VAL A 79 -0.01 -7.77 10.73
C VAL A 79 0.51 -8.62 11.87
N VAL A 80 1.83 -8.67 12.08
CA VAL A 80 2.41 -9.35 13.23
C VAL A 80 2.45 -8.38 14.42
N VAL A 81 1.82 -8.77 15.52
CA VAL A 81 1.68 -7.97 16.74
C VAL A 81 2.43 -8.67 17.86
N GLY A 82 3.53 -8.07 18.31
CA GLY A 82 4.41 -8.65 19.31
C GLY A 82 5.77 -7.97 19.28
N THR A 83 6.74 -8.59 19.94
CA THR A 83 8.11 -8.11 20.07
C THR A 83 9.11 -9.24 19.80
N GLU A 84 10.38 -8.87 19.61
CA GLU A 84 11.49 -9.84 19.51
C GLU A 84 11.76 -10.59 20.81
N GLU A 85 11.25 -10.09 21.95
CA GLU A 85 11.37 -10.73 23.27
C GLU A 85 10.27 -11.77 23.53
N ASP A 86 9.26 -11.86 22.65
CA ASP A 86 8.20 -12.84 22.80
C ASP A 86 8.69 -14.28 22.52
N PRO A 87 8.11 -15.30 23.15
CA PRO A 87 8.57 -16.69 23.03
C PRO A 87 8.60 -17.28 21.61
N GLN A 88 7.88 -16.69 20.66
CA GLN A 88 7.62 -17.26 19.32
C GLN A 88 8.66 -16.92 18.24
N ASP A 89 9.69 -16.12 18.55
CA ASP A 89 10.68 -15.62 17.57
C ASP A 89 10.01 -14.77 16.46
N MET A 90 9.68 -13.52 16.78
CA MET A 90 8.97 -12.62 15.86
C MET A 90 9.61 -12.52 14.46
N PRO A 91 10.93 -12.35 14.29
CA PRO A 91 11.56 -12.38 12.97
C PRO A 91 11.31 -13.67 12.20
N GLY A 92 11.44 -14.84 12.85
CA GLY A 92 11.17 -16.13 12.23
C GLY A 92 9.70 -16.34 11.85
N GLN A 93 8.76 -15.85 12.66
CA GLN A 93 7.32 -15.84 12.33
C GLN A 93 7.06 -15.02 11.06
N MET A 94 7.63 -13.80 11.00
CA MET A 94 7.45 -12.89 9.88
C MET A 94 8.02 -13.46 8.59
N GLU A 95 9.19 -14.10 8.64
CA GLU A 95 9.82 -14.69 7.46
C GLU A 95 8.99 -15.85 6.89
N ARG A 96 8.55 -16.79 7.74
CA ARG A 96 7.68 -17.90 7.33
C ARG A 96 6.40 -17.43 6.64
N LEU A 97 5.78 -16.36 7.14
CA LEU A 97 4.59 -15.78 6.53
C LEU A 97 4.89 -15.14 5.16
N ARG A 98 6.04 -14.47 5.00
CA ARG A 98 6.46 -13.91 3.71
C ARG A 98 6.73 -14.99 2.68
N GLU A 99 7.42 -16.06 3.08
CA GLU A 99 7.72 -17.21 2.21
C GLU A 99 6.42 -17.89 1.71
N ALA A 100 5.37 -17.92 2.54
CA ALA A 100 4.04 -18.38 2.12
C ALA A 100 3.31 -17.43 1.15
N GLY A 101 3.87 -16.24 0.90
CA GLY A 101 3.34 -15.24 -0.03
C GLY A 101 2.44 -14.19 0.63
N ALA A 102 2.55 -13.97 1.95
CA ALA A 102 1.88 -12.86 2.62
C ALA A 102 2.72 -11.58 2.61
N HIS A 103 2.07 -10.43 2.48
CA HIS A 103 2.68 -9.11 2.77
C HIS A 103 2.64 -8.87 4.27
N VAL A 104 3.81 -8.90 4.92
CA VAL A 104 3.90 -8.85 6.38
C VAL A 104 4.30 -7.46 6.87
N TYR A 105 3.52 -6.93 7.81
CA TYR A 105 3.70 -5.64 8.46
C TYR A 105 3.67 -5.77 9.98
N THR A 106 4.22 -4.77 10.68
CA THR A 106 4.12 -4.61 12.14
C THR A 106 3.28 -3.39 12.53
N SER A 107 2.70 -2.70 11.55
CA SER A 107 1.85 -1.53 11.73
C SER A 107 0.52 -1.74 11.01
N ASN A 108 -0.58 -1.57 11.76
CA ASN A 108 -1.93 -1.57 11.20
C ASN A 108 -2.11 -0.50 10.13
N GLU A 109 -1.51 0.68 10.33
CA GLU A 109 -1.60 1.79 9.38
C GLU A 109 -0.93 1.41 8.04
N ALA A 110 0.28 0.84 8.10
CA ALA A 110 1.00 0.43 6.90
C ALA A 110 0.28 -0.70 6.16
N ALA A 111 -0.24 -1.69 6.89
CA ALA A 111 -0.97 -2.83 6.34
C ALA A 111 -2.27 -2.40 5.66
N VAL A 112 -3.10 -1.60 6.33
CA VAL A 112 -4.38 -1.13 5.79
C VAL A 112 -4.16 -0.19 4.61
N ARG A 113 -3.14 0.69 4.67
CA ARG A 113 -2.79 1.56 3.54
C ARG A 113 -2.34 0.74 2.33
N HIS A 114 -1.58 -0.34 2.55
CA HIS A 114 -1.18 -1.25 1.48
C HIS A 114 -2.40 -1.99 0.89
N ALA A 115 -3.23 -2.59 1.73
CA ALA A 115 -4.45 -3.27 1.31
C ALA A 115 -5.39 -2.35 0.53
N GLY A 116 -5.60 -1.11 0.98
CA GLY A 116 -6.41 -0.12 0.27
C GLY A 116 -5.87 0.23 -1.11
N ARG A 117 -4.54 0.36 -1.28
CA ARG A 117 -3.93 0.56 -2.61
C ARG A 117 -4.14 -0.64 -3.52
N LEU A 118 -3.95 -1.86 -3.02
CA LEU A 118 -4.19 -3.07 -3.79
C LEU A 118 -5.65 -3.16 -4.26
N LEU A 119 -6.60 -2.92 -3.36
CA LEU A 119 -8.02 -2.94 -3.70
C LEU A 119 -8.39 -1.87 -4.74
N HIS A 120 -7.82 -0.66 -4.66
CA HIS A 120 -8.05 0.36 -5.68
C HIS A 120 -7.53 -0.06 -7.05
N LEU A 121 -6.32 -0.61 -7.13
CA LEU A 121 -5.75 -1.12 -8.38
C LEU A 121 -6.58 -2.26 -8.98
N LEU A 122 -7.06 -3.17 -8.13
CA LEU A 122 -7.91 -4.29 -8.55
C LEU A 122 -9.28 -3.81 -9.01
N ALA A 123 -9.87 -2.84 -8.32
CA ALA A 123 -11.14 -2.23 -8.72
C ALA A 123 -11.01 -1.47 -10.05
N ASP A 124 -9.93 -0.70 -10.23
CA ASP A 124 -9.67 0.04 -11.46
C ASP A 124 -9.44 -0.89 -12.65
N ALA A 125 -8.77 -2.03 -12.45
CA ALA A 125 -8.60 -3.06 -13.46
C ALA A 125 -9.91 -3.80 -13.78
N ALA A 126 -10.80 -3.96 -12.81
CA ALA A 126 -12.09 -4.63 -12.96
C ALA A 126 -13.19 -3.75 -13.59
N GLN A 127 -13.05 -2.42 -13.54
CA GLN A 127 -13.99 -1.55 -14.25
C GLN A 127 -13.78 -1.69 -15.77
N PRO A 128 -14.82 -2.07 -16.54
CA PRO A 128 -14.75 -1.94 -17.99
C PRO A 128 -14.48 -0.47 -18.28
N SER A 129 -13.43 -0.17 -19.04
CA SER A 129 -13.03 1.20 -19.36
C SER A 129 -14.23 1.95 -19.90
N ALA A 130 -14.90 2.70 -19.04
CA ALA A 130 -16.13 3.41 -19.38
C ALA A 130 -15.72 4.65 -20.19
N GLY A 131 -15.37 4.45 -21.45
CA GLY A 131 -15.14 5.52 -22.41
C GLY A 131 -14.20 6.63 -21.95
N VAL A 132 -13.32 6.40 -20.97
CA VAL A 132 -12.16 7.25 -20.78
C VAL A 132 -11.37 7.05 -22.07
N PRO A 133 -11.26 8.05 -22.97
CA PRO A 133 -10.40 7.91 -24.12
C PRO A 133 -9.06 7.50 -23.54
N ALA A 134 -8.57 6.30 -23.90
CA ALA A 134 -7.32 5.77 -23.38
C ALA A 134 -6.33 6.92 -23.43
N GLY A 135 -6.04 7.53 -22.27
CA GLY A 135 -5.18 8.69 -22.21
C GLY A 135 -3.93 8.23 -22.91
N ALA A 136 -3.56 8.90 -24.01
CA ALA A 136 -2.57 8.39 -24.95
C ALA A 136 -1.42 7.82 -24.12
N GLN A 137 -1.18 6.50 -24.22
CA GLN A 137 -0.20 5.83 -23.37
C GLN A 137 1.10 6.61 -23.48
N VAL A 138 1.45 7.33 -22.41
CA VAL A 138 2.66 8.13 -22.40
C VAL A 138 3.77 7.14 -22.14
N SER A 139 4.61 6.90 -23.15
CA SER A 139 5.80 6.09 -22.93
C SER A 139 6.63 6.74 -21.82
N LEU A 140 6.96 5.94 -20.80
CA LEU A 140 7.87 6.37 -19.74
C LEU A 140 9.32 6.47 -20.23
N ASP A 141 9.63 5.98 -21.44
CA ASP A 141 10.94 6.15 -22.06
C ASP A 141 11.29 7.63 -22.25
N VAL A 142 10.27 8.51 -22.33
CA VAL A 142 10.46 9.96 -22.37
C VAL A 142 11.19 10.49 -21.13
N LEU A 143 11.05 9.83 -19.96
CA LEU A 143 11.76 10.20 -18.73
C LEU A 143 13.25 9.83 -18.77
N ASN A 144 13.63 8.90 -19.65
CA ASN A 144 15.02 8.47 -19.84
C ASN A 144 15.75 9.28 -20.93
N ALA A 145 15.02 10.09 -21.72
CA ALA A 145 15.59 10.99 -22.71
C ALA A 145 16.08 12.29 -22.05
N PRO A 146 17.04 13.02 -22.65
CA PRO A 146 17.45 14.34 -22.17
C PRO A 146 16.25 15.29 -22.04
N LEU A 147 16.03 15.80 -20.83
CA LEU A 147 14.91 16.70 -20.52
C LEU A 147 15.32 18.17 -20.70
N ALA A 148 14.36 19.00 -21.11
CA ALA A 148 14.48 20.44 -21.13
C ALA A 148 13.34 21.08 -20.33
N ALA A 149 13.64 22.16 -19.61
CA ALA A 149 12.70 22.82 -18.73
C ALA A 149 12.16 24.14 -19.32
N ILE A 150 10.87 24.39 -19.12
CA ILE A 150 10.27 25.73 -19.22
C ILE A 150 9.98 26.19 -17.79
N ASN A 151 10.81 27.07 -17.27
CA ASN A 151 10.69 27.58 -15.91
C ASN A 151 9.74 28.77 -15.85
N VAL A 152 8.70 28.66 -15.01
CA VAL A 152 7.74 29.73 -14.72
C VAL A 152 7.82 30.01 -13.21
N GLY A 153 8.05 31.26 -12.81
CA GLY A 153 8.21 31.63 -11.40
C GLY A 153 9.55 32.30 -11.11
N LEU A 154 10.28 31.82 -10.10
CA LEU A 154 11.57 32.41 -9.74
C LEU A 154 12.63 32.09 -10.81
N GLU A 155 13.33 33.10 -11.27
CA GLU A 155 14.39 32.96 -12.28
C GLU A 155 15.55 32.08 -11.79
N SER A 156 15.86 32.12 -10.50
CA SER A 156 16.93 31.33 -9.87
C SER A 156 16.77 29.81 -10.06
N PHE A 157 15.54 29.33 -10.30
CA PHE A 157 15.31 27.92 -10.63
C PHE A 157 15.79 27.57 -12.05
N ALA A 158 15.59 28.46 -13.03
CA ALA A 158 16.14 28.27 -14.37
C ALA A 158 17.68 28.29 -14.35
N GLU A 159 18.27 29.18 -13.55
CA GLU A 159 19.72 29.24 -13.37
C GLU A 159 20.26 27.95 -12.75
N SER A 160 19.61 27.44 -11.70
CA SER A 160 19.99 26.19 -11.03
C SER A 160 19.94 24.98 -11.96
N ILE A 161 18.95 24.92 -12.85
CA ILE A 161 18.83 23.84 -13.86
C ILE A 161 19.96 23.93 -14.90
N ARG A 162 20.26 25.15 -15.39
CA ARG A 162 21.36 25.36 -16.36
C ARG A 162 22.73 25.05 -15.76
N ALA A 163 22.94 25.40 -14.49
CA ALA A 163 24.19 25.12 -13.78
C ALA A 163 24.48 23.61 -13.67
N GLN A 164 23.44 22.77 -13.68
CA GLN A 164 23.55 21.31 -13.69
C GLN A 164 23.71 20.73 -15.11
N GLY A 165 23.86 21.58 -16.13
CA GLY A 165 24.07 21.16 -17.52
C GLY A 165 22.79 20.82 -18.29
N ALA A 166 21.61 21.05 -17.71
CA ALA A 166 20.32 20.82 -18.36
C ALA A 166 19.81 22.07 -19.10
N ALA A 167 19.07 21.86 -20.19
CA ALA A 167 18.48 22.95 -20.95
C ALA A 167 17.28 23.55 -20.20
N ALA A 168 17.25 24.88 -20.04
CA ALA A 168 16.10 25.57 -19.45
C ALA A 168 15.84 26.93 -20.10
N ILE A 169 14.57 27.25 -20.34
CA ILE A 169 14.09 28.56 -20.76
C ILE A 169 13.29 29.16 -19.59
N HIS A 170 13.59 30.41 -19.22
CA HIS A 170 12.79 31.12 -18.23
C HIS A 170 11.70 31.94 -18.93
N VAL A 171 10.46 31.79 -18.48
CA VAL A 171 9.34 32.62 -18.88
C VAL A 171 9.11 33.63 -17.76
N ASP A 172 9.31 34.92 -18.06
CA ASP A 172 8.93 36.03 -17.17
C ASP A 172 7.40 36.16 -17.14
N TRP A 173 6.78 35.23 -16.40
CA TRP A 173 5.35 35.20 -16.20
C TRP A 173 4.98 35.99 -14.95
N LYS A 174 3.99 36.87 -15.09
CA LYS A 174 3.40 37.62 -13.99
C LYS A 174 1.92 37.29 -13.92
N PRO A 175 1.34 37.13 -12.72
CA PRO A 175 -0.11 37.01 -12.59
C PRO A 175 -0.75 38.19 -13.32
N PRO A 176 -1.87 38.00 -14.04
CA PRO A 176 -2.63 39.09 -14.62
C PRO A 176 -3.32 39.90 -13.51
N ALA A 177 -2.52 40.59 -12.69
CA ALA A 177 -2.97 41.68 -11.87
C ALA A 177 -3.28 42.81 -12.86
N GLY A 178 -4.55 43.19 -12.98
CA GLY A 178 -5.01 44.24 -13.90
C GLY A 178 -4.47 45.63 -13.55
N GLY A 179 -3.16 45.82 -13.56
CA GLY A 179 -2.49 47.11 -13.39
C GLY A 179 -2.67 47.78 -12.03
N ASN A 180 -3.06 47.06 -10.96
CA ASN A 180 -3.20 47.67 -9.64
C ASN A 180 -1.82 47.90 -9.00
N GLU A 181 -1.20 49.02 -9.40
CA GLU A 181 0.13 49.48 -8.99
C GLU A 181 0.30 49.51 -7.46
N ARG A 182 -0.78 49.80 -6.72
CA ARG A 182 -0.76 49.82 -5.25
C ARG A 182 -0.51 48.44 -4.67
N LEU A 183 -1.14 47.40 -5.22
CA LEU A 183 -0.94 46.01 -4.76
C LEU A 183 0.46 45.51 -5.13
N MET A 184 0.94 45.85 -6.32
CA MET A 184 2.30 45.54 -6.77
C MET A 184 3.37 46.20 -5.88
N ALA A 185 3.16 47.47 -5.51
CA ALA A 185 4.05 48.19 -4.61
C ALA A 185 4.07 47.58 -3.19
N ILE A 186 2.93 47.12 -2.68
CA ILE A 186 2.85 46.42 -1.39
C ILE A 186 3.60 45.08 -1.46
N LEU A 187 3.38 44.28 -2.50
CA LEU A 187 4.06 42.99 -2.68
C LEU A 187 5.58 43.16 -2.85
N ALA A 188 6.04 44.18 -3.57
CA ALA A 188 7.46 44.50 -3.72
C ALA A 188 8.11 44.88 -2.38
N ARG A 189 7.41 45.67 -1.54
CA ARG A 189 7.87 46.01 -0.19
C ARG A 189 7.89 44.80 0.76
N MET A 190 7.01 43.82 0.56
CA MET A 190 6.98 42.59 1.37
C MET A 190 8.05 41.58 0.97
N LYS A 191 8.53 41.59 -0.28
CA LYS A 191 9.63 40.72 -0.76
C LYS A 191 11.03 41.23 -0.37
N GLY A 192 11.14 42.47 0.13
CA GLY A 192 12.40 43.09 0.56
C GLY A 192 12.58 43.04 2.08
N THR A 193 12.97 41.89 2.60
CA THR A 193 13.77 41.68 3.83
C THR A 193 14.61 40.43 3.64
#